data_AF-A0AAW3ZU07-F1
#
_entry.id   AF-A0AAW3ZU07-F1
#
_cell.length_a   1.000
_cell.length_b   1.000
_cell.length_c   1.000
_cell.angle_alpha   90.00
_cell.angle_beta   90.00
_cell.angle_gamma   90.00
#
_symmetry.space_group_name_H-M   'P 1'
#
loop_
_entity.id
_entity.type
_entity.pdbx_description
1 polymer ?
#
loop_
_entity_poly.entity_id
_entity_poly.type
_entity_poly.pdbx_seq_one_letter_code
_entity_poly.pdbx_strand_id
1 'polypeptide(L)'
;MKMLSELEYSLDKEHIIIKDVICSFAKVGSLDGDKNSQYRLDGNLKKLQEIYENTNFRHKYSKIFLIISSIDKIEKTNSGNILSIDDLMHSMEMAHEHVSSHGEYENSFKKCFDKLYDHVVLEILQIKYMREIENKGEANNASTIKELKNATSLAQIASQNASRATNRLDNMQKEYITILGIFASIVFAFVAGLTFSTSVLSHIHQASIYRLSFIVCLIGLFITNILHYLYAFIREIHFSKINQDSEKQKECDVFWKSLKNGFCNSYIFRFNLFIVCIMCAIFVYWRFFDLNAKVRQSIENNHTNNSNIIIELNSTSKASTPIR
;
A
#
# COMPACT_ATOMS: atom_id res chain seq x y z
N MET A 1 -25.35 26.18 -37.38
CA MET A 1 -26.68 26.67 -37.83
C MET A 1 -27.69 26.80 -36.68
N LYS A 2 -27.89 25.78 -35.84
CA LYS A 2 -28.81 25.84 -34.67
C LYS A 2 -28.56 27.00 -33.69
N MET A 3 -27.30 27.36 -33.42
CA MET A 3 -26.97 28.51 -32.55
C MET A 3 -27.30 29.88 -33.16
N LEU A 4 -27.14 30.05 -34.48
CA LEU A 4 -27.49 31.29 -35.15
C LEU A 4 -29.01 31.51 -35.20
N SER A 5 -29.79 30.42 -35.29
CA SER A 5 -31.25 30.48 -35.18
C SER A 5 -31.75 30.76 -33.77
N GLU A 6 -31.03 30.33 -32.73
CA GLU A 6 -31.37 30.68 -31.33
C GLU A 6 -31.09 32.17 -31.04
N LEU A 7 -30.12 32.77 -31.75
CA LEU A 7 -29.79 34.20 -31.63
C LEU A 7 -30.93 35.10 -32.14
N GLU A 8 -31.75 34.64 -33.09
CA GLU A 8 -32.84 35.41 -33.69
C GLU A 8 -33.88 35.85 -32.66
N TYR A 9 -34.12 35.05 -31.62
CA TYR A 9 -35.05 35.42 -30.53
C TYR A 9 -34.54 36.59 -29.68
N SER A 10 -33.24 36.87 -29.74
CA SER A 10 -32.59 37.94 -28.98
C SER A 10 -32.36 39.21 -29.80
N LEU A 11 -32.60 39.20 -31.11
CA LEU A 11 -32.32 40.30 -32.03
C LEU A 11 -33.63 40.98 -32.44
N ASP A 12 -33.62 42.30 -32.52
CA ASP A 12 -34.69 43.03 -33.19
C ASP A 12 -34.55 42.90 -34.71
N LYS A 13 -35.58 43.34 -35.45
CA LYS A 13 -35.69 43.15 -36.90
C LYS A 13 -34.49 43.70 -37.65
N GLU A 14 -34.00 44.87 -37.26
CA GLU A 14 -32.85 45.54 -37.86
C GLU A 14 -31.55 44.80 -37.56
N HIS A 15 -31.38 44.27 -36.34
CA HIS A 15 -30.21 43.45 -36.01
C HIS A 15 -30.22 42.06 -36.65
N ILE A 16 -31.40 41.52 -37.01
CA ILE A 16 -31.49 40.29 -37.82
C ILE A 16 -30.90 40.55 -39.22
N ILE A 17 -31.20 41.70 -39.82
CA ILE A 17 -30.63 42.10 -41.11
C ILE A 17 -29.10 42.22 -41.01
N ILE A 18 -28.59 42.86 -39.94
CA ILE A 18 -27.15 42.92 -39.70
C ILE A 18 -26.55 41.53 -39.52
N LYS A 19 -27.20 40.64 -38.73
CA LYS A 19 -26.76 39.25 -38.55
C LYS A 19 -26.67 38.53 -39.89
N ASP A 20 -27.65 38.68 -40.77
CA ASP A 20 -27.66 38.04 -42.09
C ASP A 20 -26.53 38.57 -42.99
N VAL A 21 -26.28 39.87 -42.96
CA VAL A 21 -25.17 40.51 -43.71
C VAL A 21 -23.82 40.03 -43.18
N ILE A 22 -23.60 40.09 -41.86
CA ILE A 22 -22.37 39.60 -41.21
C ILE A 22 -22.17 38.11 -41.50
N CYS A 23 -23.20 37.27 -41.39
CA CYS A 23 -23.10 35.85 -41.74
C CYS A 23 -22.80 35.64 -43.22
N SER A 24 -23.32 36.49 -44.10
CA SER A 24 -23.04 36.43 -45.53
C SER A 24 -21.57 36.76 -45.80
N PHE A 25 -21.05 37.82 -45.20
CA PHE A 25 -19.64 38.21 -45.30
C PHE A 25 -18.70 37.21 -44.64
N ALA A 26 -19.11 36.57 -43.55
CA ALA A 26 -18.30 35.56 -42.87
C ALA A 26 -18.20 34.22 -43.61
N LYS A 27 -18.93 33.99 -44.70
CA LYS A 27 -18.81 32.73 -45.46
C LYS A 27 -17.42 32.62 -46.08
N VAL A 28 -16.79 31.46 -45.91
CA VAL A 28 -15.44 31.20 -46.47
C VAL A 28 -15.43 31.43 -47.98
N GLY A 29 -14.49 32.23 -48.48
CA GLY A 29 -14.38 32.57 -49.91
C GLY A 29 -15.55 33.38 -50.45
N SER A 30 -16.30 34.06 -49.57
CA SER A 30 -17.47 34.88 -49.91
C SER A 30 -17.17 35.87 -51.05
N LEU A 31 -16.07 36.61 -50.98
CA LEU A 31 -15.76 37.68 -51.93
C LEU A 31 -14.57 37.40 -52.87
N ASP A 32 -14.15 36.14 -52.99
CA ASP A 32 -13.01 35.76 -53.83
C ASP A 32 -13.39 35.70 -55.32
N GLY A 33 -13.26 36.83 -56.03
CA GLY A 33 -12.98 36.90 -57.48
C GLY A 33 -14.02 36.46 -58.52
N ASP A 34 -15.17 35.88 -58.15
CA ASP A 34 -16.25 35.52 -59.10
C ASP A 34 -17.21 36.69 -59.37
N LYS A 35 -17.91 36.72 -60.51
CA LYS A 35 -18.98 37.71 -60.81
C LYS A 35 -20.08 37.75 -59.73
N ASN A 36 -20.24 36.66 -58.99
CA ASN A 36 -21.15 36.58 -57.85
C ASN A 36 -20.67 37.35 -56.61
N SER A 37 -19.37 37.65 -56.47
CA SER A 37 -18.85 38.37 -55.29
C SER A 37 -19.39 39.80 -55.24
N GLN A 38 -19.34 40.52 -56.37
CA GLN A 38 -19.86 41.88 -56.48
C GLN A 38 -21.38 41.92 -56.24
N TYR A 39 -22.13 40.99 -56.84
CA TYR A 39 -23.59 40.90 -56.61
C TYR A 39 -23.94 40.69 -55.12
N ARG A 40 -23.17 39.85 -54.42
CA ARG A 40 -23.36 39.61 -52.99
C ARG A 40 -22.95 40.82 -52.15
N LEU A 41 -21.87 41.50 -52.53
CA LEU A 41 -21.44 42.74 -51.89
C LEU A 41 -22.52 43.81 -52.00
N ASP A 42 -22.96 44.13 -53.21
CA ASP A 42 -23.98 45.15 -53.50
C ASP A 42 -25.31 44.79 -52.83
N GLY A 43 -25.70 43.51 -52.90
CA GLY A 43 -26.92 43.00 -52.25
C GLY A 43 -26.90 43.11 -50.73
N ASN A 44 -25.73 42.91 -50.10
CA ASN A 44 -25.56 43.10 -48.66
C ASN A 44 -25.53 44.59 -48.28
N LEU A 45 -24.86 45.44 -49.08
CA LEU A 45 -24.82 46.88 -48.85
C LEU A 45 -26.21 47.51 -48.97
N LYS A 46 -27.01 47.09 -49.96
CA LYS A 46 -28.40 47.54 -50.11
C LYS A 46 -29.26 47.23 -48.89
N LYS A 47 -29.13 46.03 -48.31
CA LYS A 47 -29.82 45.67 -47.06
C LYS A 47 -29.42 46.57 -45.89
N LEU A 48 -28.15 46.96 -45.82
CA LEU A 48 -27.67 47.91 -44.81
C LEU A 48 -28.20 49.33 -45.08
N GLN A 49 -28.28 49.76 -46.34
CA GLN A 49 -28.86 51.06 -46.69
C GLN A 49 -30.32 51.16 -46.27
N GLU A 50 -31.11 50.12 -46.52
CA GLU A 50 -32.53 50.07 -46.15
C GLU A 50 -32.77 50.34 -44.66
N ILE A 51 -31.88 49.84 -43.79
CA ILE A 51 -31.99 50.06 -42.34
C ILE A 51 -31.39 51.39 -41.88
N TYR A 52 -30.38 51.94 -42.55
CA TYR A 52 -29.66 53.14 -42.09
C TYR A 52 -30.14 54.46 -42.71
N GLU A 53 -30.66 54.46 -43.94
CA GLU A 53 -31.07 55.70 -44.64
C GLU A 53 -32.49 56.14 -44.24
N ASN A 54 -33.36 55.20 -43.87
CA ASN A 54 -34.78 55.48 -43.62
C ASN A 54 -35.21 55.41 -42.15
N THR A 55 -34.26 55.21 -41.23
CA THR A 55 -34.57 55.06 -39.80
C THR A 55 -33.50 55.72 -38.93
N ASN A 56 -33.89 56.21 -37.75
CA ASN A 56 -32.95 56.65 -36.69
C ASN A 56 -32.29 55.46 -35.97
N PHE A 57 -32.08 54.35 -36.67
CA PHE A 57 -31.57 53.12 -36.11
C PHE A 57 -30.10 53.25 -35.71
N ARG A 58 -29.81 52.79 -34.50
CA ARG A 58 -28.46 52.65 -33.97
C ARG A 58 -28.23 51.18 -33.68
N HIS A 59 -27.31 50.56 -34.41
CA HIS A 59 -26.87 49.21 -34.08
C HIS A 59 -26.22 49.18 -32.68
N LYS A 60 -26.56 48.16 -31.91
CA LYS A 60 -26.10 47.94 -30.54
C LYS A 60 -24.86 47.06 -30.58
N TYR A 61 -23.77 47.53 -29.98
CA TYR A 61 -22.49 46.83 -30.02
C TYR A 61 -22.57 45.47 -29.33
N SER A 62 -23.39 45.38 -28.27
CA SER A 62 -23.67 44.11 -27.60
C SER A 62 -24.34 43.07 -28.50
N LYS A 63 -25.10 43.49 -29.52
CA LYS A 63 -25.70 42.57 -30.50
C LYS A 63 -24.69 42.15 -31.55
N ILE A 64 -23.83 43.07 -32.01
CA ILE A 64 -22.71 42.75 -32.90
C ILE A 64 -21.77 41.74 -32.26
N PHE A 65 -21.39 41.97 -30.99
CA PHE A 65 -20.61 41.04 -30.17
C PHE A 65 -21.21 39.63 -30.18
N LEU A 66 -22.52 39.50 -29.92
CA LEU A 66 -23.21 38.20 -29.89
C LEU A 66 -23.16 37.48 -31.24
N ILE A 67 -23.32 38.23 -32.34
CA ILE A 67 -23.27 37.68 -33.69
C ILE A 67 -21.86 37.15 -34.00
N ILE A 68 -20.83 37.96 -33.78
CA ILE A 68 -19.44 37.61 -34.10
C ILE A 68 -18.93 36.49 -33.19
N SER A 69 -19.26 36.54 -31.89
CA SER A 69 -18.95 35.45 -30.94
C SER A 69 -19.59 34.13 -31.34
N SER A 70 -20.81 34.17 -31.92
CA SER A 70 -21.47 32.96 -32.44
C SER A 70 -20.77 32.41 -33.67
N ILE A 71 -20.21 33.27 -34.52
CA ILE A 71 -19.41 32.88 -35.69
C ILE A 71 -18.11 32.21 -35.23
N ASP A 72 -17.35 32.83 -34.31
CA ASP A 72 -16.11 32.26 -33.74
C ASP A 72 -16.35 30.86 -33.15
N LYS A 73 -17.45 30.69 -32.40
CA LYS A 73 -17.79 29.40 -31.81
C LYS A 73 -18.12 28.33 -32.85
N ILE A 74 -18.76 28.71 -33.96
CA ILE A 74 -19.09 27.81 -35.07
C ILE A 74 -17.81 27.39 -35.81
N GLU A 75 -16.89 28.32 -36.03
CA GLU A 75 -15.56 28.09 -36.61
C GLU A 75 -14.76 27.08 -35.76
N LYS A 76 -14.74 27.25 -34.43
CA LYS A 76 -14.03 26.32 -33.51
C LYS A 76 -14.62 24.90 -33.48
N THR A 77 -15.93 24.73 -33.73
CA THR A 77 -16.63 23.46 -33.46
C THR A 77 -16.91 22.60 -34.70
N ASN A 78 -16.87 23.15 -35.91
CA ASN A 78 -17.23 22.41 -37.13
C ASN A 78 -15.99 22.12 -38.00
N SER A 79 -15.72 20.85 -38.29
CA SER A 79 -14.69 20.41 -39.25
C SER A 79 -14.97 20.77 -40.73
N GLY A 80 -15.97 21.61 -40.99
CA GLY A 80 -16.41 22.00 -42.34
C GLY A 80 -16.41 23.52 -42.61
N ASN A 81 -15.73 24.33 -41.77
CA ASN A 81 -15.51 25.79 -41.91
C ASN A 81 -16.45 26.51 -42.90
N ILE A 82 -17.74 26.62 -42.55
CA ILE A 82 -18.72 27.33 -43.40
C ILE A 82 -18.61 28.84 -43.19
N LEU A 83 -18.26 29.25 -41.96
CA LEU A 83 -18.10 30.64 -41.56
C LEU A 83 -16.74 30.83 -40.88
N SER A 84 -16.14 31.99 -41.07
CA SER A 84 -14.81 32.36 -40.62
C SER A 84 -14.77 33.84 -40.25
N ILE A 85 -14.23 34.15 -39.07
CA ILE A 85 -14.03 35.54 -38.64
C ILE A 85 -12.97 36.26 -39.48
N ASP A 86 -12.03 35.52 -40.08
CA ASP A 86 -11.01 36.06 -40.97
C ASP A 86 -11.62 36.48 -42.31
N ASP A 87 -12.48 35.64 -42.89
CA ASP A 87 -13.22 35.95 -44.13
C ASP A 87 -14.21 37.11 -43.91
N LEU A 88 -14.80 37.19 -42.71
CA LEU A 88 -15.63 38.34 -42.32
C LEU A 88 -14.82 39.64 -42.33
N MET A 89 -13.63 39.64 -41.72
CA MET A 89 -12.76 40.82 -41.66
C MET A 89 -12.42 41.29 -43.07
N HIS A 90 -11.96 40.37 -43.92
CA HIS A 90 -11.62 40.66 -45.31
C HIS A 90 -12.82 41.19 -46.10
N SER A 91 -13.98 40.58 -45.93
CA SER A 91 -15.20 41.02 -46.61
C SER A 91 -15.67 42.41 -46.15
N MET A 92 -15.49 42.74 -44.87
CA MET A 92 -15.81 44.06 -44.32
C MET A 92 -14.85 45.14 -44.82
N GLU A 93 -13.55 44.82 -44.96
CA GLU A 93 -12.55 45.71 -45.56
C GLU A 93 -12.92 46.04 -47.01
N MET A 94 -13.26 45.01 -47.80
CA MET A 94 -13.70 45.17 -49.18
C MET A 94 -14.98 46.02 -49.30
N ALA A 95 -15.93 45.82 -48.40
CA ALA A 95 -17.15 46.62 -48.35
C ALA A 95 -16.88 48.08 -47.99
N HIS A 96 -15.96 48.32 -47.04
CA HIS A 96 -15.55 49.67 -46.66
C HIS A 96 -14.86 50.42 -47.79
N GLU A 97 -13.96 49.77 -48.53
CA GLU A 97 -13.35 50.34 -49.73
C GLU A 97 -14.38 50.67 -50.81
N HIS A 98 -15.35 49.79 -51.03
CA HIS A 98 -16.41 50.00 -52.01
C HIS A 98 -17.31 51.21 -51.65
N VAL A 99 -17.76 51.29 -50.39
CA VAL A 99 -18.59 52.42 -49.90
C VAL A 99 -17.83 53.74 -49.90
N SER A 100 -16.52 53.70 -49.63
CA SER A 100 -15.66 54.88 -49.64
C SER A 100 -15.41 55.42 -51.05
N SER A 101 -15.16 54.53 -52.01
CA SER A 101 -14.83 54.87 -53.40
C SER A 101 -16.04 55.27 -54.25
N HIS A 102 -17.23 54.74 -53.95
CA HIS A 102 -18.45 55.04 -54.71
C HIS A 102 -19.15 56.30 -54.16
N GLY A 103 -19.44 57.25 -55.06
CA GLY A 103 -20.13 58.50 -54.75
C GLY A 103 -21.65 58.37 -54.60
N GLU A 104 -22.21 57.18 -54.81
CA GLU A 104 -23.66 56.93 -54.84
C GLU A 104 -24.30 56.83 -53.45
N TYR A 105 -23.50 56.59 -52.41
CA TYR A 105 -23.98 56.42 -51.04
C TYR A 105 -24.15 57.76 -50.31
N GLU A 106 -25.29 57.94 -49.62
CA GLU A 106 -25.52 59.12 -48.80
C GLU A 106 -24.50 59.24 -47.65
N ASN A 107 -24.16 60.47 -47.28
CA ASN A 107 -23.22 60.74 -46.18
C ASN A 107 -23.73 60.23 -44.81
N SER A 108 -25.05 60.12 -44.65
CA SER A 108 -25.74 59.51 -43.49
C SER A 108 -25.40 58.03 -43.39
N PHE A 109 -25.57 57.28 -44.49
CA PHE A 109 -25.24 55.87 -44.59
C PHE A 109 -23.75 55.60 -44.36
N LYS A 110 -22.86 56.36 -45.02
CA LYS A 110 -21.39 56.20 -44.87
C LYS A 110 -20.98 56.23 -43.40
N LYS A 111 -21.44 57.24 -42.64
CA LYS A 111 -21.14 57.35 -41.20
C LYS A 111 -21.67 56.19 -40.36
N CYS A 112 -22.82 55.64 -40.71
CA CYS A 112 -23.39 54.49 -40.01
C CYS A 112 -22.65 53.19 -40.36
N PHE A 113 -22.24 53.05 -41.62
CA PHE A 113 -21.43 51.94 -42.10
C PHE A 113 -20.03 51.96 -41.46
N ASP A 114 -19.35 53.10 -41.43
CA ASP A 114 -18.02 53.26 -40.81
C ASP A 114 -18.05 52.81 -39.34
N LYS A 115 -19.11 53.19 -38.60
CA LYS A 115 -19.32 52.72 -37.23
C LYS A 115 -19.47 51.21 -37.16
N LEU A 116 -20.30 50.61 -38.03
CA LEU A 116 -20.49 49.17 -38.05
C LEU A 116 -19.17 48.44 -38.37
N TYR A 117 -18.44 48.92 -39.37
CA TYR A 117 -17.12 48.44 -39.75
C TYR A 117 -16.16 48.46 -38.56
N ASP A 118 -16.02 49.61 -37.90
CA ASP A 118 -15.17 49.75 -36.72
C ASP A 118 -15.53 48.76 -35.61
N HIS A 119 -16.83 48.56 -35.31
CA HIS A 119 -17.25 47.59 -34.28
C HIS A 119 -16.96 46.16 -34.67
N VAL A 120 -17.19 45.79 -35.93
CA VAL A 120 -16.94 44.43 -36.40
C VAL A 120 -15.44 44.13 -36.36
N VAL A 121 -14.61 45.03 -36.88
CA VAL A 121 -13.15 44.87 -36.88
C VAL A 121 -12.61 44.82 -35.45
N LEU A 122 -13.04 45.74 -34.57
CA LEU A 122 -12.61 45.77 -33.18
C LEU A 122 -12.96 44.44 -32.47
N GLU A 123 -14.15 43.90 -32.71
CA GLU A 123 -14.59 42.65 -32.09
C GLU A 123 -13.79 41.44 -32.60
N ILE A 124 -13.52 41.38 -33.90
CA ILE A 124 -12.67 40.32 -34.49
C ILE A 124 -11.27 40.36 -33.87
N LEU A 125 -10.69 41.56 -33.69
CA LEU A 125 -9.39 41.72 -33.04
C LEU A 125 -9.41 41.26 -31.58
N GLN A 126 -10.47 41.58 -30.83
CA GLN A 126 -10.64 41.13 -29.44
C GLN A 126 -10.73 39.60 -29.34
N ILE A 127 -11.51 38.97 -30.22
CA ILE A 127 -11.64 37.50 -30.27
C ILE A 127 -10.30 36.86 -30.60
N LYS A 128 -9.55 37.39 -31.58
CA LYS A 128 -8.20 36.90 -31.93
C LYS A 128 -7.24 36.98 -30.75
N TYR A 129 -7.25 38.11 -30.03
CA TYR A 129 -6.43 38.29 -28.84
C TYR A 129 -6.81 37.29 -27.72
N MET A 130 -8.10 37.09 -27.46
CA MET A 130 -8.56 36.09 -26.49
C MET A 130 -8.18 34.66 -26.89
N ARG A 131 -8.25 34.32 -28.18
CA ARG A 131 -7.83 33.02 -28.73
C ARG A 131 -6.34 32.78 -28.50
N GLU A 132 -5.50 33.81 -28.66
CA GLU A 132 -4.06 33.71 -28.38
C GLU A 132 -3.78 33.43 -26.89
N ILE A 133 -4.49 34.12 -25.98
CA ILE A 133 -4.38 33.89 -24.54
C ILE A 133 -4.82 32.46 -24.19
N GLU A 134 -5.97 32.02 -24.70
CA GLU A 134 -6.51 30.68 -24.49
C GLU A 134 -5.51 29.60 -24.93
N ASN A 135 -4.98 29.71 -26.15
CA ASN A 135 -4.02 28.76 -26.70
C ASN A 135 -2.72 28.69 -25.86
N LYS A 136 -2.19 29.84 -25.41
CA LYS A 136 -1.02 29.88 -24.52
C LYS A 136 -1.33 29.24 -23.15
N GLY A 137 -2.52 29.51 -22.62
CA GLY A 137 -3.01 28.91 -21.38
C GLY A 137 -3.13 27.40 -21.46
N GLU A 138 -3.71 26.87 -22.55
CA GLU A 138 -3.86 25.43 -22.77
C GLU A 138 -2.52 24.72 -22.95
N ALA A 139 -1.58 25.29 -23.70
CA ALA A 139 -0.24 24.71 -23.88
C ALA A 139 0.53 24.60 -22.55
N ASN A 140 0.45 25.65 -21.72
CA ASN A 140 1.06 25.66 -20.39
C ASN A 140 0.36 24.70 -19.43
N ASN A 141 -0.97 24.57 -19.51
CA ASN A 141 -1.72 23.63 -18.69
C ASN A 141 -1.45 22.18 -19.09
N ALA A 142 -1.35 21.87 -20.39
CA ALA A 142 -1.09 20.52 -20.88
C ALA A 142 0.29 20.00 -20.40
N SER A 143 1.32 20.85 -20.45
CA SER A 143 2.65 20.53 -19.93
C SER A 143 2.63 20.35 -18.40
N THR A 144 2.01 21.28 -17.68
CA THR A 144 1.87 21.21 -16.21
C THR A 144 1.11 19.96 -15.76
N ILE A 145 0.02 19.59 -16.43
CA ILE A 145 -0.76 18.38 -16.14
C ILE A 145 0.06 17.12 -16.40
N LYS A 146 0.87 17.10 -17.46
CA LYS A 146 1.77 15.97 -17.78
C LYS A 146 2.83 15.80 -16.70
N GLU A 147 3.47 16.89 -16.26
CA GLU A 147 4.46 16.89 -15.19
C GLU A 147 3.85 16.44 -13.86
N LEU A 148 2.66 16.94 -13.52
CA LEU A 148 1.94 16.56 -12.30
C LEU A 148 1.60 15.06 -12.28
N LYS A 149 1.13 14.51 -13.42
CA LYS A 149 0.87 13.06 -13.54
C LYS A 149 2.13 12.23 -13.33
N ASN A 150 3.26 12.67 -13.90
CA ASN A 150 4.55 11.98 -13.72
C ASN A 150 5.05 12.07 -12.27
N ALA A 151 4.93 13.22 -11.62
CA ALA A 151 5.31 13.38 -10.21
C ALA A 151 4.45 12.50 -9.30
N THR A 152 3.14 12.41 -9.57
CA THR A 152 2.20 11.58 -8.81
C THR A 152 2.51 10.09 -8.98
N SER A 153 2.79 9.63 -10.20
CA SER A 153 3.16 8.23 -10.45
C SER A 153 4.48 7.86 -9.78
N LEU A 154 5.48 8.75 -9.83
CA LEU A 154 6.75 8.57 -9.14
C LEU A 154 6.58 8.49 -7.62
N ALA A 155 5.76 9.37 -7.04
CA ALA A 155 5.45 9.35 -5.61
C ALA A 155 4.74 8.04 -5.20
N GLN A 156 3.82 7.54 -6.02
CA GLN A 156 3.15 6.26 -5.77
C GLN A 156 4.12 5.08 -5.82
N ILE A 157 5.03 5.05 -6.80
CA ILE A 157 6.09 4.02 -6.90
C ILE A 157 7.02 4.10 -5.69
N ALA A 158 7.44 5.30 -5.29
CA ALA A 158 8.30 5.50 -4.12
C ALA A 158 7.63 5.00 -2.84
N SER A 159 6.34 5.31 -2.65
CA SER A 159 5.54 4.83 -1.50
C SER A 159 5.41 3.30 -1.48
N GLN A 160 5.11 2.69 -2.64
CA GLN A 160 5.04 1.23 -2.75
C GLN A 160 6.39 0.56 -2.47
N ASN A 161 7.49 1.13 -2.97
CA ASN A 161 8.83 0.62 -2.70
C ASN A 161 9.20 0.77 -1.23
N ALA A 162 8.86 1.88 -0.59
CA ALA A 162 9.05 2.07 0.85
C ALA A 162 8.28 1.03 1.66
N SER A 163 7.00 0.81 1.34
CA SER A 163 6.18 -0.22 2.00
C SER A 163 6.74 -1.64 1.82
N ARG A 164 7.22 -1.97 0.61
CA ARG A 164 7.89 -3.25 0.34
C ARG A 164 9.20 -3.39 1.13
N ALA A 165 9.97 -2.31 1.26
CA ALA A 165 11.20 -2.30 2.04
C ALA A 165 10.91 -2.51 3.53
N THR A 166 9.92 -1.84 4.11
CA THR A 166 9.51 -2.07 5.50
C THR A 166 9.06 -3.51 5.74
N ASN A 167 8.25 -4.09 4.83
CA ASN A 167 7.82 -5.48 4.98
C ASN A 167 9.01 -6.47 4.91
N ARG A 168 10.01 -6.19 4.06
CA ARG A 168 11.24 -6.98 4.01
C ARG A 168 12.05 -6.85 5.30
N LEU A 169 12.17 -5.63 5.85
CA LEU A 169 12.86 -5.39 7.12
C LEU A 169 12.17 -6.13 8.28
N ASP A 170 10.84 -6.10 8.37
CA ASP A 170 10.09 -6.84 9.40
C ASP A 170 10.33 -8.36 9.31
N ASN A 171 10.35 -8.89 8.09
CA ASN A 171 10.65 -10.31 7.87
C ASN A 171 12.11 -10.65 8.24
N MET A 172 13.06 -9.79 7.87
CA MET A 172 14.47 -9.94 8.26
C MET A 172 14.64 -9.88 9.78
N GLN A 173 13.92 -9.00 10.47
CA GLN A 173 13.96 -8.91 11.94
C GLN A 173 13.47 -10.20 12.59
N LYS A 174 12.38 -10.80 12.08
CA LYS A 174 11.87 -12.10 12.55
C LYS A 174 12.89 -13.22 12.33
N GLU A 175 13.51 -13.27 11.15
CA GLU A 175 14.58 -14.23 10.86
C GLU A 175 15.77 -14.04 11.81
N TYR A 176 16.17 -12.79 12.08
CA TYR A 176 17.26 -12.49 13.01
C TYR A 176 16.95 -12.96 14.44
N ILE A 177 15.75 -12.66 14.97
CA ILE A 177 15.32 -13.14 16.29
C ILE A 177 15.32 -14.68 16.34
N THR A 178 14.90 -15.34 15.27
CA THR A 178 14.91 -16.80 15.16
C THR A 178 16.33 -17.37 15.22
N ILE A 179 17.23 -16.83 14.40
CA ILE A 179 18.65 -17.22 14.37
C ILE A 179 19.28 -17.01 15.75
N LEU A 180 19.03 -15.85 16.39
CA LEU A 180 19.53 -15.55 17.72
C LEU A 180 19.00 -16.53 18.77
N GLY A 181 17.72 -16.89 18.69
CA GLY A 181 17.10 -17.90 19.56
C GLY A 181 17.76 -19.27 19.42
N ILE A 182 18.07 -19.71 18.20
CA ILE A 182 18.79 -20.97 17.95
C ILE A 182 20.19 -20.92 18.56
N PHE A 183 20.95 -19.84 18.33
CA PHE A 183 22.28 -19.68 18.91
C PHE A 183 22.27 -19.67 20.44
N ALA A 184 21.36 -18.92 21.05
CA ALA A 184 21.21 -18.87 22.51
C ALA A 184 20.92 -20.27 23.08
N SER A 185 20.07 -21.04 22.41
CA SER A 185 19.70 -22.40 22.81
C SER A 185 20.88 -23.36 22.79
N ILE A 186 21.67 -23.32 21.70
CA ILE A 186 22.87 -24.15 21.55
C ILE A 186 23.88 -23.80 22.66
N VAL A 187 24.17 -22.52 22.86
CA VAL A 187 25.11 -22.06 23.89
C VAL A 187 24.65 -22.46 25.28
N PHE A 188 23.36 -22.26 25.60
CA PHE A 188 22.80 -22.62 26.90
C PHE A 188 22.91 -24.12 27.17
N ALA A 189 22.62 -24.96 26.17
CA ALA A 189 22.79 -26.41 26.27
C ALA A 189 24.23 -26.81 26.58
N PHE A 190 25.21 -26.23 25.89
CA PHE A 190 26.63 -26.50 26.11
C PHE A 190 27.09 -26.03 27.50
N VAL A 191 26.75 -24.80 27.90
CA VAL A 191 27.14 -24.25 29.21
C VAL A 191 26.51 -25.04 30.35
N ALA A 192 25.21 -25.37 30.25
CA ALA A 192 24.53 -26.19 31.24
C ALA A 192 25.13 -27.60 31.32
N GLY A 193 25.41 -28.23 30.19
CA GLY A 193 26.03 -29.55 30.12
C GLY A 193 27.44 -29.58 30.72
N LEU A 194 28.29 -28.60 30.40
CA LEU A 194 29.65 -28.49 30.94
C LEU A 194 29.64 -28.22 32.44
N THR A 195 28.88 -27.22 32.90
CA THR A 195 28.80 -26.83 34.32
C THR A 195 28.27 -27.97 35.18
N PHE A 196 27.30 -28.72 34.66
CA PHE A 196 26.78 -29.89 35.35
C PHE A 196 27.81 -31.02 35.41
N SER A 197 28.47 -31.32 34.29
CA SER A 197 29.49 -32.38 34.23
C SER A 197 30.64 -32.12 35.21
N THR A 198 31.12 -30.88 35.31
CA THR A 198 32.17 -30.51 36.28
C THR A 198 31.69 -30.63 37.72
N SER A 199 30.46 -30.20 38.01
CA SER A 199 29.87 -30.29 39.35
C SER A 199 29.73 -31.75 39.82
N VAL A 200 29.28 -32.65 38.93
CA VAL A 200 29.18 -34.09 39.22
C VAL A 200 30.56 -34.70 39.47
N LEU A 201 31.53 -34.41 38.60
CA LEU A 201 32.89 -34.93 38.73
C LEU A 201 33.57 -34.46 40.01
N SER A 202 33.35 -33.21 40.43
CA SER A 202 33.91 -32.65 41.67
C SER A 202 33.34 -33.27 42.94
N HIS A 203 32.12 -33.80 42.91
CA HIS A 203 31.44 -34.36 44.10
C HIS A 203 31.32 -35.89 44.07
N ILE A 204 31.91 -36.54 43.07
CA ILE A 204 31.83 -38.00 42.88
C ILE A 204 32.41 -38.80 44.05
N HIS A 205 33.41 -38.24 44.75
CA HIS A 205 34.08 -38.92 45.85
C HIS A 205 33.33 -38.83 47.19
N GLN A 206 32.51 -37.79 47.39
CA GLN A 206 31.86 -37.54 48.68
C GLN A 206 30.46 -38.18 48.77
N ALA A 207 29.80 -38.40 47.63
CA ALA A 207 28.44 -38.91 47.57
C ALA A 207 28.41 -40.45 47.40
N SER A 208 27.49 -41.12 48.10
CA SER A 208 27.18 -42.53 47.82
C SER A 208 26.73 -42.67 46.35
N ILE A 209 27.24 -43.69 45.66
CA ILE A 209 26.97 -43.97 44.24
C ILE A 209 25.47 -43.94 43.91
N TYR A 210 24.62 -44.42 44.82
CA TYR A 210 23.17 -44.44 44.65
C TYR A 210 22.54 -43.04 44.70
N ARG A 211 23.01 -42.16 45.60
CA ARG A 211 22.52 -40.78 45.73
C ARG A 211 23.00 -39.91 44.58
N LEU A 212 24.25 -40.09 44.17
CA LEU A 212 24.83 -39.38 43.03
C LEU A 212 24.11 -39.74 41.74
N SER A 213 23.93 -41.04 41.47
CA SER A 213 23.23 -41.52 40.28
C SER A 213 21.77 -41.03 40.24
N PHE A 214 21.09 -41.00 41.38
CA PHE A 214 19.74 -40.45 41.49
C PHE A 214 19.65 -38.97 41.08
N ILE A 215 20.52 -38.13 41.65
CA ILE A 215 20.56 -36.70 41.34
C ILE A 215 20.95 -36.45 39.88
N VAL A 216 21.89 -37.24 39.35
CA VAL A 216 22.35 -37.10 37.96
C VAL A 216 21.23 -37.39 36.96
N CYS A 217 20.48 -38.47 37.16
CA CYS A 217 19.34 -38.78 36.30
C CYS A 217 18.20 -37.78 36.46
N LEU A 218 17.94 -37.26 37.66
CA LEU A 218 16.93 -36.22 37.89
C LEU A 218 17.28 -34.94 37.12
N ILE A 219 18.53 -34.48 37.19
CA ILE A 219 19.00 -33.29 36.46
C ILE A 219 19.03 -33.55 34.95
N GLY A 220 19.48 -34.72 34.52
CA GLY A 220 19.42 -35.14 33.11
C GLY A 220 18.00 -35.09 32.56
N LEU A 221 17.01 -35.56 33.33
CA LEU A 221 15.59 -35.46 32.98
C LEU A 221 15.15 -34.00 32.81
N PHE A 222 15.51 -33.10 33.73
CA PHE A 222 15.17 -31.68 33.61
C PHE A 222 15.81 -31.04 32.38
N ILE A 223 17.11 -31.27 32.15
CA ILE A 223 17.84 -30.71 31.00
C ILE A 223 17.24 -31.22 29.69
N THR A 224 16.99 -32.52 29.54
CA THR A 224 16.41 -33.07 28.31
C THR A 224 15.00 -32.52 28.04
N ASN A 225 14.18 -32.31 29.07
CA ASN A 225 12.85 -31.70 28.90
C ASN A 225 12.96 -30.23 28.47
N ILE A 226 13.83 -29.43 29.10
CA ILE A 226 14.05 -28.04 28.71
C ILE A 226 14.54 -27.96 27.26
N LEU A 227 15.51 -28.80 26.87
CA LEU A 227 16.00 -28.88 25.49
C LEU A 227 14.90 -29.28 24.50
N HIS A 228 14.02 -30.20 24.89
CA HIS A 228 12.90 -30.59 24.05
C HIS A 228 11.92 -29.44 23.80
N TYR A 229 11.53 -28.71 24.85
CA TYR A 229 10.66 -27.53 24.71
C TYR A 229 11.31 -26.45 23.85
N LEU A 230 12.62 -26.24 24.00
CA LEU A 230 13.38 -25.27 23.23
C LEU A 230 13.47 -25.65 21.75
N TYR A 231 13.73 -26.93 21.45
CA TYR A 231 13.72 -27.44 20.08
C TYR A 231 12.32 -27.39 19.46
N ALA A 232 11.27 -27.71 20.23
CA ALA A 232 9.89 -27.60 19.77
C ALA A 232 9.52 -26.15 19.45
N PHE A 233 9.95 -25.19 20.29
CA PHE A 233 9.76 -23.77 20.07
C PHE A 233 10.51 -23.27 18.82
N ILE A 234 11.76 -23.67 18.64
CA ILE A 234 12.55 -23.35 17.43
C ILE A 234 11.86 -23.92 16.17
N ARG A 235 11.40 -25.18 16.24
CA ARG A 235 10.68 -25.82 15.13
C ARG A 235 9.39 -25.07 14.81
N GLU A 236 8.65 -24.64 15.81
CA GLU A 236 7.42 -23.86 15.63
C GLU A 236 7.72 -22.55 14.88
N ILE A 237 8.74 -21.80 15.29
CA ILE A 237 9.13 -20.55 14.64
C ILE A 237 9.61 -20.78 13.20
N HIS A 238 10.40 -21.84 12.96
CA HIS A 238 10.93 -22.14 11.64
C HIS A 238 9.83 -22.61 10.65
N PHE A 239 8.90 -23.45 11.11
CA PHE A 239 7.85 -24.03 10.26
C PHE A 239 6.57 -23.18 10.17
N SER A 240 6.35 -22.25 11.09
CA SER A 240 5.29 -21.22 11.00
C SER A 240 5.33 -20.41 9.68
N LYS A 241 6.49 -20.41 9.00
CA LYS A 241 6.71 -19.74 7.72
C LYS A 241 6.10 -20.47 6.50
N ILE A 242 5.75 -21.77 6.60
CA ILE A 242 5.31 -22.58 5.45
C ILE A 242 3.78 -22.56 5.25
N ASN A 243 2.99 -22.24 6.29
CA ASN A 243 1.52 -22.33 6.25
C ASN A 243 0.80 -20.98 6.11
N GLN A 244 1.50 -19.89 5.77
CA GLN A 244 0.91 -18.55 5.78
C GLN A 244 0.00 -18.22 4.58
N ASP A 245 -0.19 -19.16 3.64
CA ASP A 245 -1.06 -18.97 2.46
C ASP A 245 -2.45 -19.63 2.57
N SER A 246 -2.80 -20.29 3.68
CA SER A 246 -4.16 -20.83 3.86
C SER A 246 -4.68 -20.75 5.30
N GLU A 247 -5.73 -19.93 5.46
CA GLU A 247 -6.82 -20.18 6.42
C GLU A 247 -6.54 -19.87 7.92
N LYS A 248 -6.40 -18.58 8.22
CA LYS A 248 -6.39 -17.93 9.55
C LYS A 248 -7.59 -18.18 10.50
N GLN A 249 -8.51 -19.13 10.23
CA GLN A 249 -9.78 -19.24 10.96
C GLN A 249 -9.98 -20.54 11.76
N LYS A 250 -9.12 -21.57 11.64
CA LYS A 250 -9.34 -22.87 12.34
C LYS A 250 -8.36 -23.18 13.48
N GLU A 251 -7.37 -22.32 13.74
CA GLU A 251 -6.20 -22.69 14.56
C GLU A 251 -6.45 -22.82 16.07
N CYS A 252 -7.39 -22.10 16.68
CA CYS A 252 -7.57 -22.17 18.14
C CYS A 252 -8.09 -23.53 18.64
N ASP A 253 -8.81 -24.28 17.81
CA ASP A 253 -9.41 -25.57 18.19
C ASP A 253 -8.50 -26.77 17.83
N VAL A 254 -7.60 -26.59 16.85
CA VAL A 254 -6.63 -27.61 16.42
C VAL A 254 -5.34 -27.56 17.25
N PHE A 255 -4.90 -26.38 17.69
CA PHE A 255 -3.67 -26.20 18.47
C PHE A 255 -3.69 -27.02 19.77
N TRP A 256 -4.76 -26.90 20.58
CA TRP A 256 -4.92 -27.70 21.81
C TRP A 256 -5.09 -29.20 21.52
N LYS A 257 -5.66 -29.57 20.37
CA LYS A 257 -5.91 -30.98 20.00
C LYS A 257 -4.66 -31.68 19.47
N SER A 258 -3.81 -30.98 18.72
CA SER A 258 -2.52 -31.48 18.23
C SER A 258 -1.49 -31.61 19.35
N LEU A 259 -1.44 -30.62 20.26
CA LEU A 259 -0.55 -30.65 21.42
C LEU A 259 -0.94 -31.78 22.39
N LYS A 260 -2.24 -32.05 22.54
CA LYS A 260 -2.77 -33.15 23.37
C LYS A 260 -2.54 -34.54 22.77
N ASN A 261 -2.65 -34.69 21.45
CA ASN A 261 -2.47 -36.00 20.79
C ASN A 261 -1.01 -36.36 20.53
N GLY A 262 -0.11 -35.36 20.38
CA GLY A 262 1.33 -35.58 20.27
C GLY A 262 2.00 -35.94 21.60
N PHE A 263 1.54 -35.38 22.73
CA PHE A 263 2.13 -35.64 24.04
C PHE A 263 1.96 -37.09 24.53
N CYS A 264 0.80 -37.72 24.26
CA CYS A 264 0.50 -39.06 24.78
C CYS A 264 1.18 -40.22 24.04
N ASN A 265 1.81 -39.98 22.89
CA ASN A 265 2.61 -41.00 22.17
C ASN A 265 4.00 -40.49 21.74
N SER A 266 4.47 -39.39 22.35
CA SER A 266 5.76 -38.79 22.02
C SER A 266 6.93 -39.66 22.48
N TYR A 267 7.97 -39.76 21.66
CA TYR A 267 9.25 -40.40 22.02
C TYR A 267 9.82 -39.81 23.34
N ILE A 268 9.55 -38.54 23.63
CA ILE A 268 9.98 -37.88 24.87
C ILE A 268 9.22 -38.39 26.08
N PHE A 269 7.91 -38.66 25.98
CA PHE A 269 7.16 -39.25 27.08
C PHE A 269 7.69 -40.66 27.41
N ARG A 270 8.00 -41.45 26.38
CA ARG A 270 8.62 -42.77 26.53
C ARG A 270 10.03 -42.69 27.14
N PHE A 271 10.83 -41.70 26.72
CA PHE A 271 12.16 -41.44 27.29
C PHE A 271 12.09 -41.00 28.77
N ASN A 272 11.22 -40.05 29.10
CA ASN A 272 11.00 -39.59 30.47
C ASN A 272 10.51 -40.75 31.36
N LEU A 273 9.57 -41.56 30.87
CA LEU A 273 9.09 -42.76 31.56
C LEU A 273 10.23 -43.76 31.80
N PHE A 274 11.08 -43.99 30.80
CA PHE A 274 12.25 -44.86 30.92
C PHE A 274 13.24 -44.37 31.99
N ILE A 275 13.55 -43.06 32.03
CA ILE A 275 14.42 -42.47 33.05
C ILE A 275 13.79 -42.57 34.45
N VAL A 276 12.47 -42.37 34.58
CA VAL A 276 11.77 -42.57 35.85
C VAL A 276 11.83 -44.03 36.30
N CYS A 277 11.70 -45.01 35.38
CA CYS A 277 11.88 -46.42 35.71
C CYS A 277 13.29 -46.72 36.21
N ILE A 278 14.33 -46.13 35.60
CA ILE A 278 15.72 -46.24 36.08
C ILE A 278 15.86 -45.66 37.49
N MET A 279 15.23 -44.52 37.77
CA MET A 279 15.21 -43.91 39.10
C MET A 279 14.56 -44.80 40.15
N CYS A 280 13.42 -45.40 39.82
CA CYS A 280 12.76 -46.37 40.69
C CYS A 280 13.62 -47.61 40.94
N ALA A 281 14.30 -48.13 39.92
CA ALA A 281 15.19 -49.29 40.05
C ALA A 281 16.40 -48.98 40.97
N ILE A 282 17.03 -47.82 40.81
CA ILE A 282 18.12 -47.36 41.68
C ILE A 282 17.63 -47.19 43.12
N PHE A 283 16.43 -46.64 43.32
CA PHE A 283 15.83 -46.49 44.65
C PHE A 283 15.53 -47.84 45.32
N VAL A 284 14.95 -48.80 44.58
CA VAL A 284 14.68 -50.15 45.08
C VAL A 284 15.98 -50.88 45.41
N TYR A 285 16.99 -50.77 44.55
CA TYR A 285 18.30 -51.40 44.79
C TYR A 285 18.99 -50.81 46.02
N TRP A 286 18.94 -49.49 46.18
CA TRP A 286 19.43 -48.81 47.38
C TRP A 286 18.70 -49.29 48.65
N ARG A 287 17.36 -49.39 48.59
CA ARG A 287 16.55 -49.84 49.72
C ARG A 287 16.82 -51.30 50.10
N PHE A 288 16.99 -52.18 49.11
CA PHE A 288 17.34 -53.59 49.32
C PHE A 288 18.73 -53.74 49.95
N PHE A 289 19.72 -52.99 49.46
CA PHE A 289 21.07 -53.00 50.03
C PHE A 289 21.11 -52.44 51.45
N ASP A 290 20.38 -51.34 51.73
CA ASP A 290 20.25 -50.76 53.08
C ASP A 290 19.60 -51.74 54.08
N LEU A 291 18.57 -52.46 53.65
CA LEU A 291 17.93 -53.52 54.45
C LEU A 291 18.91 -54.68 54.74
N ASN A 292 19.62 -55.16 53.73
CA ASN A 292 20.60 -56.24 53.91
C ASN A 292 21.78 -55.82 54.80
N ALA A 293 22.24 -54.58 54.70
CA ALA A 293 23.28 -54.05 55.58
C ALA A 293 22.81 -54.00 57.05
N LYS A 294 21.58 -53.53 57.30
CA LYS A 294 20.98 -53.50 58.65
C LYS A 294 20.75 -54.90 59.23
N VAL A 295 20.31 -55.85 58.41
CA VAL A 295 20.12 -57.26 58.81
C VAL A 295 21.47 -57.92 59.11
N ARG A 296 22.50 -57.67 58.29
CA ARG A 296 23.84 -58.20 58.55
C ARG A 296 24.41 -57.69 59.87
N GLN A 297 24.24 -56.39 60.14
CA GLN A 297 24.67 -55.77 61.39
C GLN A 297 23.89 -56.29 62.61
N SER A 298 22.59 -56.56 62.48
CA SER A 298 21.82 -57.15 63.58
C SER A 298 22.21 -58.60 63.88
N ILE A 299 22.51 -59.40 62.85
CA ILE A 299 23.01 -60.78 63.00
C ILE A 299 24.39 -60.77 63.66
N GLU A 300 25.28 -59.88 63.24
CA GLU A 300 26.65 -59.77 63.79
C GLU A 300 26.63 -59.29 65.25
N ASN A 301 25.77 -58.32 65.60
CA ASN A 301 25.55 -57.87 66.97
C ASN A 301 24.93 -58.97 67.87
N ASN A 302 24.00 -59.77 67.33
CA ASN A 302 23.42 -60.90 68.06
C ASN A 302 24.45 -62.02 68.30
N HIS A 303 25.33 -62.29 67.33
CA HIS A 303 26.41 -63.26 67.47
C HIS A 303 27.45 -62.82 68.52
N THR A 304 27.82 -61.53 68.54
CA THR A 304 28.74 -60.98 69.56
C THR A 304 28.12 -60.96 70.95
N ASN A 305 26.83 -60.63 71.08
CA ASN A 305 26.13 -60.74 72.36
C ASN A 305 26.07 -62.18 72.86
N ASN A 306 25.74 -63.16 72.00
CA ASN A 306 25.72 -64.56 72.40
C ASN A 306 27.12 -65.10 72.76
N SER A 307 28.18 -64.69 72.06
CA SER A 307 29.54 -65.07 72.43
C SER A 307 29.96 -64.47 73.78
N ASN A 308 29.56 -63.22 74.07
CA ASN A 308 29.86 -62.58 75.35
C ASN A 308 29.13 -63.28 76.51
N ILE A 309 27.87 -63.69 76.33
CA ILE A 309 27.10 -64.46 77.34
C ILE A 309 27.76 -65.83 77.60
N ILE A 310 28.23 -66.52 76.55
CA ILE A 310 28.90 -67.83 76.71
C ILE A 310 30.25 -67.69 77.44
N ILE A 311 31.01 -66.62 77.18
CA ILE A 311 32.26 -66.33 77.90
C ILE A 311 31.98 -66.01 79.38
N GLU A 312 30.92 -65.25 79.67
CA GLU A 312 30.52 -64.92 81.04
C GLU A 312 30.10 -66.18 81.83
N LEU A 313 29.33 -67.08 81.23
CA LEU A 313 28.95 -68.39 81.81
C LEU A 313 30.15 -69.33 82.03
N ASN A 314 31.14 -69.33 81.13
CA ASN A 314 32.36 -70.12 81.32
C ASN A 314 33.31 -69.51 82.36
N SER A 315 33.29 -68.20 82.55
CA SER A 315 34.08 -67.52 83.59
C SER A 315 33.50 -67.77 84.99
N THR A 316 32.18 -67.85 85.12
CA THR A 316 31.49 -68.19 86.39
C THR A 316 31.59 -69.68 86.73
N SER A 317 31.61 -70.57 85.72
CA SER A 317 31.86 -72.01 85.90
C SER A 317 33.29 -72.34 86.36
N LYS A 318 34.31 -71.62 85.89
CA LYS A 318 35.71 -71.80 86.33
C LYS A 318 36.02 -71.25 87.73
N ALA A 319 35.13 -70.46 88.32
CA ALA A 319 35.28 -69.96 89.68
C ALA A 319 34.81 -70.96 90.76
N SER A 320 34.23 -72.10 90.37
CA SER A 320 33.64 -73.08 91.30
C SER A 320 34.26 -74.48 91.19
N THR A 321 35.58 -74.59 91.19
CA THR A 321 36.27 -75.82 91.61
C THR A 321 36.77 -75.65 93.05
N PRO A 322 36.07 -76.19 94.07
CA PRO A 322 36.68 -76.36 95.38
C PRO A 322 37.68 -77.50 95.33
N ILE A 323 38.89 -77.19 95.78
CA ILE A 323 39.93 -78.14 96.17
C ILE A 323 39.33 -79.09 97.23
N ARG A 324 39.24 -80.38 96.93
CA ARG A 324 39.82 -81.45 97.77
C ARG A 324 39.79 -82.81 97.10
#